data_AF-A0A814JVV8-F1
#
_entry.id   AF-A0A814JVV8-F1
#
_cell.length_a   1.000
_cell.length_b   1.000
_cell.length_c   1.000
_cell.angle_alpha   90.00
_cell.angle_beta   90.00
_cell.angle_gamma   90.00
#
_symmetry.space_group_name_H-M   'P 1'
#
loop_
_entity.id
_entity.type
_entity.pdbx_description
1 polymer ?
#
loop_
_entity_poly.entity_id
_entity_poly.type
_entity_poly.pdbx_seq_one_letter_code
_entity_poly.pdbx_strand_id
1 'polypeptide(L)'
;MLLNIEYFYSSTVQFAHLFRSDDDDKLKNIFDETRQNDSLSLSSKTRLITRNIQNDEQLFIRRQIFEIFDDYTAVDDSAYTNLTHVICSNFDNSLTQSNNKIILIQPNILEKYDLIPYDYTIWQTSISLSRSVTPCEHSIMMKLLLLFDKLCRKNQIQYMMIDGTLLGSYRHHDLIPWDDDIDLLMSVKDKRRLNRAIQKHFVMSGKTTNDIYHIEYFRRWDPDKSFEYYKFYFSSSLKLSSNNWKWPFIDLIFYHENRTHLWHENNFQFTIKKSYIFPLILRPLGRLWLPAPQSPLGYFDSVKYLNVDRECFSQNWSHKYEQLKENLMMNCDRLKHIYPFVTRNCTKVSCQESLQVNKKVIHNAIIKNDQYYANKVSLM
;
A
#
# COMPACT_ATOMS: atom_id res chain seq x y z
N MET A 1 31.65 -11.98 1.56
CA MET A 1 31.29 -12.34 2.95
C MET A 1 32.43 -12.01 3.93
N LEU A 2 33.68 -12.44 3.70
CA LEU A 2 34.83 -12.09 4.54
C LEU A 2 35.21 -10.58 4.55
N LEU A 3 35.08 -9.90 3.41
CA LEU A 3 35.35 -8.45 3.28
C LEU A 3 34.44 -7.55 4.14
N ASN A 4 33.21 -7.97 4.42
CA ASN A 4 32.28 -7.19 5.25
C ASN A 4 32.55 -7.37 6.76
N ILE A 5 33.21 -8.46 7.16
CA ILE A 5 33.59 -8.72 8.55
C ILE A 5 34.81 -7.88 8.92
N GLU A 6 35.82 -7.75 8.03
CA GLU A 6 36.97 -6.88 8.28
C GLU A 6 36.58 -5.40 8.33
N TYR A 7 35.64 -4.96 7.47
CA TYR A 7 35.12 -3.58 7.49
C TYR A 7 34.35 -3.29 8.79
N PHE A 8 33.54 -4.24 9.27
CA PHE A 8 32.86 -4.15 10.56
C PHE A 8 33.86 -4.08 11.72
N TYR A 9 34.86 -4.97 11.77
CA TYR A 9 35.89 -4.96 12.82
C TYR A 9 36.69 -3.66 12.84
N SER A 10 37.10 -3.14 11.68
CA SER A 10 37.80 -1.85 11.57
C SER A 10 36.96 -0.68 12.11
N SER A 11 35.66 -0.69 11.81
CA SER A 11 34.73 0.37 12.20
C SER A 11 34.42 0.33 13.71
N THR A 12 34.25 -0.87 14.28
CA THR A 12 33.94 -1.05 15.70
C THR A 12 35.16 -0.83 16.59
N VAL A 13 36.37 -1.21 16.14
CA VAL A 13 37.63 -0.91 16.85
C VAL A 13 37.93 0.59 16.83
N GLN A 14 37.63 1.30 15.72
CA GLN A 14 37.66 2.77 15.70
C GLN A 14 36.65 3.40 16.67
N PHE A 15 35.48 2.79 16.83
CA PHE A 15 34.47 3.24 17.81
C PHE A 15 34.88 2.96 19.26
N ALA A 16 35.56 1.84 19.53
CA ALA A 16 36.08 1.51 20.85
C ALA A 16 37.18 2.51 21.29
N HIS A 17 38.03 2.97 20.36
CA HIS A 17 39.05 3.99 20.66
C HIS A 17 38.49 5.36 21.08
N LEU A 18 37.19 5.64 20.88
CA LEU A 18 36.54 6.90 21.25
C LEU A 18 36.11 6.97 22.73
N PHE A 19 36.15 5.85 23.47
CA PHE A 19 35.82 5.79 24.89
C PHE A 19 37.05 5.24 25.63
N ARG A 20 37.55 5.94 26.65
CA ARG A 20 38.71 5.51 27.44
C ARG A 20 38.20 4.93 28.76
N SER A 21 38.16 3.61 28.93
CA SER A 21 38.10 3.00 30.28
C SER A 21 38.69 1.58 30.31
N ASP A 22 39.07 1.11 31.51
CA ASP A 22 39.68 -0.21 31.75
C ASP A 22 38.77 -1.42 31.37
N ASP A 23 37.51 -1.20 30.99
CA ASP A 23 36.58 -2.24 30.51
C ASP A 23 36.86 -2.69 29.05
N ASP A 24 37.71 -1.95 28.33
CA ASP A 24 37.99 -2.16 26.90
C ASP A 24 38.81 -3.42 26.62
N ASP A 25 39.79 -3.77 27.47
CA ASP A 25 40.63 -4.96 27.27
C ASP A 25 39.83 -6.26 27.47
N LYS A 26 38.80 -6.21 28.31
CA LYS A 26 37.92 -7.36 28.59
C LYS A 26 36.99 -7.63 27.42
N LEU A 27 36.40 -6.58 26.84
CA LEU A 27 35.58 -6.69 25.64
C LEU A 27 36.42 -7.13 24.43
N LYS A 28 37.60 -6.54 24.25
CA LYS A 28 38.52 -6.90 23.16
C LYS A 28 38.91 -8.38 23.21
N ASN A 29 39.24 -8.91 24.38
CA ASN A 29 39.51 -10.33 24.56
C ASN A 29 38.29 -11.23 24.23
N ILE A 30 37.08 -10.82 24.59
CA ILE A 30 35.84 -11.58 24.27
C ILE A 30 35.57 -11.59 22.75
N PHE A 31 35.80 -10.46 22.08
CA PHE A 31 35.70 -10.37 20.61
C PHE A 31 36.76 -11.23 19.92
N ASP A 32 38.01 -11.21 20.40
CA ASP A 32 39.10 -12.02 19.85
C ASP A 32 38.87 -13.53 20.08
N GLU A 33 38.33 -13.94 21.24
CA GLU A 33 37.94 -15.34 21.50
C GLU A 33 36.78 -15.82 20.62
N THR A 34 35.76 -14.98 20.38
CA THR A 34 34.64 -15.33 19.48
C THR A 34 35.02 -15.31 18.00
N ARG A 35 36.04 -14.52 17.62
CA ARG A 35 36.63 -14.49 16.28
C ARG A 35 37.35 -15.79 15.95
N GLN A 36 38.12 -16.35 16.89
CA GLN A 36 38.95 -17.55 16.65
C GLN A 36 38.17 -18.88 16.66
N ASN A 37 36.91 -18.88 17.12
CA ASN A 37 36.13 -20.12 17.25
C ASN A 37 35.14 -20.30 16.09
N ASP A 38 35.59 -20.91 14.99
CA ASP A 38 34.81 -21.11 13.75
C ASP A 38 33.65 -22.12 13.89
N SER A 39 33.62 -22.89 14.98
CA SER A 39 32.59 -23.91 15.22
C SER A 39 31.24 -23.34 15.72
N LEU A 40 31.22 -22.08 16.17
CA LEU A 40 30.02 -21.44 16.72
C LEU A 40 29.19 -20.76 15.63
N SER A 41 27.88 -20.99 15.64
CA SER A 41 26.93 -20.25 14.79
C SER A 41 26.92 -18.76 15.13
N LEU A 42 26.58 -17.91 14.16
CA LEU A 42 26.54 -16.45 14.34
C LEU A 42 25.64 -16.03 15.52
N SER A 43 24.47 -16.67 15.65
CA SER A 43 23.53 -16.52 16.78
C SER A 43 24.18 -16.86 18.13
N SER A 44 25.00 -17.92 18.17
CA SER A 44 25.70 -18.34 19.39
C SER A 44 26.81 -17.36 19.77
N LYS A 45 27.56 -16.83 18.79
CA LYS A 45 28.59 -15.80 19.02
C LYS A 45 27.98 -14.50 19.54
N THR A 46 26.86 -14.04 18.96
CA THR A 46 26.15 -12.83 19.39
C THR A 46 25.62 -12.95 20.82
N ARG A 47 25.10 -14.12 21.23
CA ARG A 47 24.66 -14.36 22.62
C ARG A 47 25.81 -14.37 23.63
N LEU A 48 26.99 -14.84 23.23
CA LEU A 48 28.17 -14.87 24.08
C LEU A 48 28.67 -13.45 24.39
N ILE A 49 28.73 -12.61 23.35
CA ILE A 49 29.16 -11.21 23.45
C ILE A 49 28.16 -10.40 24.29
N THR A 50 26.85 -10.55 24.03
CA THR A 50 25.81 -9.78 24.73
C THR A 50 25.57 -10.19 26.19
N ARG A 51 25.94 -11.41 26.61
CA ARG A 51 25.81 -11.85 28.02
C ARG A 51 26.85 -11.25 28.96
N ASN A 52 28.01 -10.86 28.43
CA ASN A 52 29.13 -10.34 29.20
C ASN A 52 29.11 -8.80 29.31
N ILE A 53 28.16 -8.14 28.64
CA ILE A 53 27.92 -6.69 28.72
C ILE A 53 26.86 -6.45 29.82
N GLN A 54 27.30 -6.01 31.00
CA GLN A 54 26.42 -5.91 32.19
C GLN A 54 26.30 -4.51 32.82
N ASN A 55 27.00 -3.48 32.32
CA ASN A 55 26.91 -2.11 32.86
C ASN A 55 26.15 -1.14 31.95
N ASP A 56 25.50 -0.15 32.56
CA ASP A 56 24.52 0.75 31.94
C ASP A 56 25.10 1.63 30.81
N GLU A 57 26.39 1.94 30.82
CA GLU A 57 27.05 2.69 29.74
C GLU A 57 27.20 1.89 28.43
N GLN A 58 27.12 0.56 28.48
CA GLN A 58 27.27 -0.30 27.30
C GLN A 58 25.94 -0.70 26.63
N LEU A 59 24.80 -0.19 27.13
CA LEU A 59 23.47 -0.44 26.53
C LEU A 59 23.34 0.12 25.11
N PHE A 60 24.07 1.20 24.79
CA PHE A 60 24.11 1.76 23.44
C PHE A 60 24.77 0.80 22.44
N ILE A 61 25.88 0.18 22.82
CA ILE A 61 26.60 -0.81 22.00
C ILE A 61 25.75 -2.08 21.85
N ARG A 62 25.07 -2.52 22.91
CA ARG A 62 24.14 -3.66 22.86
C ARG A 62 22.98 -3.42 21.89
N ARG A 63 22.43 -2.20 21.83
CA ARG A 63 21.38 -1.84 20.85
C ARG A 63 21.89 -1.85 19.42
N GLN A 64 23.07 -1.28 19.17
CA GLN A 64 23.67 -1.25 17.83
C GLN A 64 24.05 -2.66 17.33
N ILE A 65 24.50 -3.55 18.22
CA ILE A 65 24.78 -4.95 17.85
C ILE A 65 23.48 -5.71 17.53
N PHE A 66 22.38 -5.45 18.23
CA PHE A 66 21.09 -6.08 17.92
C PHE A 66 20.48 -5.58 16.60
N GLU A 67 20.65 -4.30 16.25
CA GLU A 67 20.19 -3.71 14.99
C GLU A 67 20.90 -4.28 13.75
N ILE A 68 22.12 -4.82 13.91
CA ILE A 68 22.93 -5.34 12.79
C ILE A 68 22.69 -6.83 12.52
N PHE A 69 22.10 -7.58 13.46
CA PHE A 69 21.90 -9.03 13.33
C PHE A 69 20.47 -9.51 13.15
N ASP A 70 19.47 -8.63 13.18
CA ASP A 70 18.06 -9.00 12.99
C ASP A 70 17.59 -8.88 11.54
N ASP A 71 18.48 -9.22 10.60
CA ASP A 71 18.18 -9.17 9.17
C ASP A 71 18.11 -10.59 8.59
N TYR A 72 17.08 -11.34 8.97
CA TYR A 72 16.66 -12.54 8.25
C TYR A 72 15.16 -12.86 8.39
N THR A 73 14.28 -11.85 8.33
CA THR A 73 12.89 -12.01 7.84
C THR A 73 12.28 -10.67 7.41
N ALA A 74 12.95 -9.93 6.52
CA ALA A 74 12.37 -8.74 5.90
C ALA A 74 12.61 -8.79 4.39
N VAL A 75 11.64 -9.34 3.65
CA VAL A 75 11.55 -8.99 2.22
C VAL A 75 10.87 -7.63 2.15
N ASP A 76 11.72 -6.60 2.22
CA ASP A 76 11.62 -5.31 1.54
C ASP A 76 10.31 -4.50 1.69
N ASP A 77 10.27 -3.63 2.70
CA ASP A 77 9.23 -2.58 2.88
C ASP A 77 9.80 -1.21 3.31
N SER A 78 11.13 -1.03 3.38
CA SER A 78 11.81 0.18 3.89
C SER A 78 11.62 1.41 3.00
N ALA A 79 11.54 1.24 1.67
CA ALA A 79 11.38 2.35 0.73
C ALA A 79 10.05 3.10 0.88
N TYR A 80 8.95 2.37 1.13
CA TYR A 80 7.62 2.97 1.26
C TYR A 80 7.40 3.58 2.66
N THR A 81 8.03 3.01 3.69
CA THR A 81 8.07 3.57 5.04
C THR A 81 8.81 4.90 5.06
N ASN A 82 9.99 4.96 4.43
CA ASN A 82 10.73 6.22 4.28
C ASN A 82 9.99 7.23 3.40
N LEU A 83 9.36 6.81 2.30
CA LEU A 83 8.58 7.69 1.43
C LEU A 83 7.38 8.31 2.17
N THR A 84 6.63 7.50 2.93
CA THR A 84 5.48 7.98 3.70
C THR A 84 5.95 8.90 4.84
N HIS A 85 7.01 8.54 5.57
CA HIS A 85 7.53 9.37 6.64
C HIS A 85 8.07 10.71 6.11
N VAL A 86 8.77 10.73 4.97
CA VAL A 86 9.28 11.94 4.30
C VAL A 86 8.16 12.81 3.73
N ILE A 87 7.14 12.21 3.10
CA ILE A 87 5.98 12.95 2.56
C ILE A 87 5.15 13.57 3.70
N CYS A 88 4.97 12.84 4.80
CA CYS A 88 4.17 13.31 5.93
C CYS A 88 4.95 14.28 6.85
N SER A 89 6.27 14.13 7.03
CA SER A 89 7.08 15.04 7.86
C SER A 89 7.43 16.36 7.17
N ASN A 90 7.53 16.39 5.83
CA ASN A 90 7.83 17.62 5.10
C ASN A 90 6.62 18.56 4.94
N PHE A 91 5.41 18.08 5.21
CA PHE A 91 4.19 18.89 5.06
C PHE A 91 3.96 19.85 6.24
N ASP A 92 4.41 19.50 7.44
CA ASP A 92 4.38 20.41 8.62
C ASP A 92 5.25 21.66 8.43
N ASN A 93 6.22 21.64 7.50
CA ASN A 93 7.13 22.76 7.24
C ASN A 93 6.78 23.58 5.99
N SER A 94 5.66 23.31 5.30
CA SER A 94 5.33 23.99 4.04
C SER A 94 4.34 25.16 4.18
N LEU A 95 4.58 26.03 5.17
CA LEU A 95 4.11 27.42 5.17
C LEU A 95 5.25 28.46 5.17
N THR A 96 6.51 28.03 4.98
CA THR A 96 7.65 28.95 4.91
C THR A 96 8.60 28.59 3.74
N GLN A 97 8.53 29.44 2.71
CA GLN A 97 9.56 29.82 1.74
C GLN A 97 10.66 28.82 1.29
N SER A 98 10.58 28.55 -0.02
CA SER A 98 11.66 28.52 -1.03
C SER A 98 12.78 27.46 -1.04
N ASN A 99 13.06 27.02 -2.27
CA ASN A 99 14.26 26.37 -2.81
C ASN A 99 14.39 24.83 -2.75
N ASN A 100 13.74 24.20 -3.71
CA ASN A 100 14.23 23.10 -4.57
C ASN A 100 15.45 22.28 -4.11
N LYS A 101 15.18 21.03 -3.70
CA LYS A 101 15.91 19.82 -4.14
C LYS A 101 14.99 18.61 -3.99
N ILE A 102 14.50 18.09 -5.12
CA ILE A 102 13.77 16.81 -5.19
C ILE A 102 14.77 15.71 -4.81
N ILE A 103 14.55 15.03 -3.69
CA ILE A 103 15.37 13.89 -3.28
C ILE A 103 14.94 12.69 -4.12
N LEU A 104 15.80 12.27 -5.05
CA LEU A 104 15.66 11.03 -5.81
C LEU A 104 15.93 9.83 -4.88
N ILE A 105 14.93 8.98 -4.67
CA ILE A 105 15.07 7.73 -3.92
C ILE A 105 15.83 6.71 -4.78
N GLN A 106 16.74 5.96 -4.16
CA GLN A 106 17.62 5.04 -4.88
C GLN A 106 16.86 3.88 -5.56
N PRO A 107 17.26 3.46 -6.79
CA PRO A 107 16.52 2.50 -7.62
C PRO A 107 16.40 1.08 -7.05
N ASN A 108 17.37 0.63 -6.25
CA ASN A 108 17.62 -0.81 -6.04
C ASN A 108 16.57 -1.54 -5.18
N ILE A 109 15.69 -0.83 -4.45
CA ILE A 109 14.63 -1.43 -3.61
C ILE A 109 13.30 -1.57 -4.37
N LEU A 110 13.09 -0.77 -5.42
CA LEU A 110 11.85 -0.75 -6.21
C LEU A 110 11.81 -1.84 -7.28
N GLU A 111 12.94 -2.50 -7.57
CA GLU A 111 13.09 -3.46 -8.66
C GLU A 111 12.34 -4.79 -8.46
N LYS A 112 11.88 -5.12 -7.24
CA LYS A 112 11.21 -6.41 -6.97
C LYS A 112 9.69 -6.40 -7.18
N TYR A 113 9.07 -5.23 -7.24
CA TYR A 113 7.67 -5.08 -7.66
C TYR A 113 7.65 -4.48 -9.07
N ASP A 114 6.77 -4.98 -9.94
CA ASP A 114 6.50 -4.39 -11.25
C ASP A 114 5.79 -3.02 -11.11
N LEU A 115 6.33 -2.09 -10.32
CA LEU A 115 5.74 -0.78 -10.08
C LEU A 115 5.69 0.01 -11.38
N ILE A 116 4.63 0.79 -11.53
CA ILE A 116 4.49 1.65 -12.68
C ILE A 116 5.51 2.80 -12.54
N PRO A 117 6.38 3.03 -13.53
CA PRO A 117 7.48 3.99 -13.44
C PRO A 117 7.01 5.43 -13.68
N TYR A 118 5.93 5.87 -13.01
CA TYR A 118 5.61 7.28 -12.85
C TYR A 118 5.28 7.59 -11.40
N ASP A 119 5.60 8.81 -10.97
CA ASP A 119 5.14 9.36 -9.70
C ASP A 119 4.10 10.44 -10.00
N TYR A 120 2.99 10.42 -9.28
CA TYR A 120 1.96 11.43 -9.42
C TYR A 120 2.44 12.70 -8.67
N THR A 121 3.34 13.48 -9.28
CA THR A 121 3.95 14.66 -8.64
C THR A 121 3.09 15.93 -8.72
N ILE A 122 2.05 15.94 -9.58
CA ILE A 122 1.22 17.13 -9.83
C ILE A 122 -0.01 17.11 -8.92
N TRP A 123 0.12 17.67 -7.72
CA TRP A 123 -0.96 17.74 -6.72
C TRP A 123 -1.81 19.02 -6.81
N GLN A 124 -2.25 19.37 -8.03
CA GLN A 124 -3.14 20.52 -8.24
C GLN A 124 -4.57 20.19 -7.81
N THR A 125 -5.35 21.22 -7.52
CA THR A 125 -6.78 21.10 -7.14
C THR A 125 -7.62 22.11 -7.90
N SER A 126 -8.83 21.70 -8.29
CA SER A 126 -9.86 22.58 -8.83
C SER A 126 -10.65 23.21 -7.69
N ILE A 127 -11.07 24.47 -7.83
CA ILE A 127 -11.97 25.13 -6.87
C ILE A 127 -13.35 24.45 -6.86
N SER A 128 -13.82 23.98 -8.02
CA SER A 128 -15.17 23.44 -8.17
C SER A 128 -15.28 21.94 -7.85
N LEU A 129 -14.18 21.19 -7.88
CA LEU A 129 -14.12 19.79 -7.48
C LEU A 129 -12.73 19.55 -6.88
N SER A 130 -12.59 19.91 -5.60
CA SER A 130 -11.31 19.88 -4.89
C SER A 130 -10.83 18.47 -4.60
N ARG A 131 -9.51 18.31 -4.47
CA ARG A 131 -8.96 17.07 -3.93
C ARG A 131 -9.48 16.81 -2.53
N SER A 132 -9.97 15.59 -2.27
CA SER A 132 -10.49 15.22 -0.96
C SER A 132 -9.41 14.73 0.01
N VAL A 133 -8.24 14.37 -0.50
CA VAL A 133 -7.11 13.88 0.28
C VAL A 133 -5.83 14.67 0.00
N THR A 134 -5.00 14.82 1.03
CA THR A 134 -3.65 15.36 0.93
C THR A 134 -2.69 14.33 0.29
N PRO A 135 -1.49 14.74 -0.16
CA PRO A 135 -0.49 13.80 -0.67
C PRO A 135 -0.08 12.72 0.35
N CYS A 136 0.03 13.09 1.63
CA CYS A 136 0.36 12.17 2.72
C CYS A 136 -0.77 11.14 2.91
N GLU A 137 -2.02 11.59 2.95
CA GLU A 137 -3.19 10.70 3.09
C GLU A 137 -3.29 9.72 1.92
N HIS A 138 -3.09 10.20 0.68
CA HIS A 138 -3.03 9.34 -0.50
C HIS A 138 -1.88 8.31 -0.41
N SER A 139 -0.69 8.73 0.04
CA SER A 139 0.45 7.83 0.21
C SER A 139 0.16 6.71 1.21
N ILE A 140 -0.53 7.04 2.31
CA ILE A 140 -1.00 6.07 3.30
C ILE A 140 -2.01 5.11 2.67
N MET A 141 -2.97 5.60 1.90
CA MET A 141 -3.96 4.79 1.18
C MET A 141 -3.29 3.82 0.18
N MET A 142 -2.30 4.29 -0.58
CA MET A 142 -1.55 3.44 -1.51
C MET A 142 -0.70 2.39 -0.80
N LYS A 143 -0.08 2.73 0.34
CA LYS A 143 0.65 1.75 1.17
C LYS A 143 -0.30 0.69 1.71
N LEU A 144 -1.48 1.09 2.18
CA LEU A 144 -2.51 0.17 2.67
C LEU A 144 -2.94 -0.81 1.58
N LEU A 145 -3.18 -0.31 0.36
CA LEU A 145 -3.50 -1.14 -0.80
C LEU A 145 -2.39 -2.12 -1.17
N LEU A 146 -1.13 -1.67 -1.18
CA LEU A 146 0.02 -2.53 -1.47
C LEU A 146 0.13 -3.69 -0.46
N LEU A 147 -0.03 -3.40 0.82
CA LEU A 147 0.05 -4.42 1.87
C LEU A 147 -1.16 -5.36 1.83
N PHE A 148 -2.36 -4.85 1.53
CA PHE A 148 -3.55 -5.66 1.33
C PHE A 148 -3.40 -6.60 0.10
N ASP A 149 -2.88 -6.09 -1.02
CA ASP A 149 -2.61 -6.88 -2.22
C ASP A 149 -1.57 -7.98 -1.94
N LYS A 150 -0.45 -7.64 -1.28
CA LYS A 150 0.57 -8.61 -0.81
C LYS A 150 -0.07 -9.73 0.00
N LEU A 151 -0.92 -9.38 0.96
CA LEU A 151 -1.63 -10.33 1.83
C LEU A 151 -2.55 -11.25 1.00
N CYS A 152 -3.33 -10.69 0.08
CA CYS A 152 -4.25 -11.46 -0.75
C CYS A 152 -3.50 -12.42 -1.70
N ARG A 153 -2.46 -11.94 -2.40
CA ARG A 153 -1.65 -12.76 -3.31
C ARG A 153 -1.00 -13.94 -2.59
N LYS A 154 -0.35 -13.68 -1.45
CA LYS A 154 0.32 -14.72 -0.64
C LYS A 154 -0.65 -15.82 -0.19
N ASN A 155 -1.93 -15.49 -0.02
CA ASN A 155 -2.96 -16.42 0.43
C ASN A 155 -3.91 -16.87 -0.69
N GLN A 156 -3.58 -16.55 -1.95
CA GLN A 156 -4.35 -16.88 -3.15
C GLN A 156 -5.80 -16.36 -3.11
N ILE A 157 -6.06 -15.26 -2.38
CA ILE A 157 -7.38 -14.65 -2.21
C ILE A 157 -7.64 -13.73 -3.39
N GLN A 158 -8.79 -13.91 -4.06
CA GLN A 158 -9.19 -13.06 -5.18
C GLN A 158 -10.01 -11.88 -4.68
N TYR A 159 -9.61 -10.69 -5.12
CA TYR A 159 -10.37 -9.46 -4.96
C TYR A 159 -10.28 -8.67 -6.27
N MET A 160 -11.08 -7.62 -6.40
CA MET A 160 -10.98 -6.66 -7.50
C MET A 160 -11.36 -5.26 -7.06
N MET A 161 -10.79 -4.26 -7.72
CA MET A 161 -11.24 -2.87 -7.60
C MET A 161 -12.66 -2.73 -8.15
N ILE A 162 -13.50 -1.98 -7.46
CA ILE A 162 -14.86 -1.64 -7.88
C ILE A 162 -15.18 -0.17 -7.64
N ASP A 163 -16.36 0.27 -8.07
CA ASP A 163 -16.94 1.59 -7.79
C ASP A 163 -15.97 2.77 -8.01
N GLY A 164 -15.79 3.65 -7.02
CA GLY A 164 -14.94 4.85 -7.14
C GLY A 164 -13.49 4.50 -7.44
N THR A 165 -12.98 3.43 -6.83
CA THR A 165 -11.60 2.95 -7.03
C THR A 165 -11.37 2.41 -8.44
N LEU A 166 -12.29 1.59 -8.96
CA LEU A 166 -12.20 1.10 -10.34
C LEU A 166 -12.31 2.25 -11.33
N LEU A 167 -13.17 3.23 -11.05
CA LEU A 167 -13.31 4.40 -11.91
C LEU A 167 -12.06 5.27 -11.87
N GLY A 168 -11.43 5.44 -10.72
CA GLY A 168 -10.14 6.09 -10.60
C GLY A 168 -9.09 5.38 -11.47
N SER A 169 -8.94 4.08 -11.30
CA SER A 169 -8.05 3.26 -12.14
C SER A 169 -8.38 3.38 -13.63
N TYR A 170 -9.66 3.41 -13.99
CA TYR A 170 -10.10 3.59 -15.36
C TYR A 170 -9.74 4.98 -15.87
N ARG A 171 -10.22 6.05 -15.24
CA ARG A 171 -10.25 7.43 -15.74
C ARG A 171 -8.97 8.22 -15.45
N HIS A 172 -8.27 7.92 -14.37
CA HIS A 172 -7.16 8.71 -13.83
C HIS A 172 -5.86 7.93 -13.66
N HIS A 173 -5.88 6.59 -13.85
CA HIS A 173 -4.79 5.69 -13.45
C HIS A 173 -4.41 5.85 -11.95
N ASP A 174 -5.29 6.41 -11.13
CA ASP A 174 -5.09 6.74 -9.71
C ASP A 174 -6.46 6.94 -9.06
N LEU A 175 -6.56 7.19 -7.75
CA LEU A 175 -7.83 7.56 -7.11
C LEU A 175 -8.46 8.77 -7.82
N ILE A 176 -9.80 8.82 -7.85
CA ILE A 176 -10.51 10.01 -8.30
C ILE A 176 -10.10 11.16 -7.37
N PRO A 177 -9.72 12.35 -7.90
CA PRO A 177 -9.16 13.41 -7.06
C PRO A 177 -10.04 13.81 -5.86
N TRP A 178 -11.36 13.79 -6.03
CA TRP A 178 -12.38 14.19 -5.05
C TRP A 178 -13.04 13.00 -4.32
N ASP A 179 -12.34 11.87 -4.25
CA ASP A 179 -12.76 10.65 -3.55
C ASP A 179 -11.81 10.41 -2.36
N ASP A 180 -12.33 9.89 -1.25
CA ASP A 180 -11.60 9.82 0.04
C ASP A 180 -11.47 8.42 0.63
N ASP A 181 -11.84 7.38 -0.12
CA ASP A 181 -11.76 5.99 0.29
C ASP A 181 -11.40 5.05 -0.88
N ILE A 182 -11.35 3.74 -0.58
CA ILE A 182 -11.00 2.68 -1.52
C ILE A 182 -12.02 1.56 -1.41
N ASP A 183 -12.59 1.12 -2.53
CA ASP A 183 -13.57 0.06 -2.62
C ASP A 183 -13.01 -1.18 -3.32
N LEU A 184 -13.05 -2.31 -2.62
CA LEU A 184 -12.70 -3.63 -3.15
C LEU A 184 -13.87 -4.61 -3.04
N LEU A 185 -13.97 -5.54 -3.99
CA LEU A 185 -14.97 -6.61 -4.01
C LEU A 185 -14.32 -8.00 -3.91
N MET A 186 -14.86 -8.87 -3.06
CA MET A 186 -14.36 -10.24 -2.82
C MET A 186 -15.49 -11.27 -2.72
N SER A 187 -15.23 -12.54 -3.04
CA SER A 187 -16.24 -13.59 -2.89
C SER A 187 -16.57 -13.82 -1.41
N VAL A 188 -17.85 -13.99 -1.06
CA VAL A 188 -18.25 -14.44 0.29
C VAL A 188 -17.58 -15.76 0.70
N LYS A 189 -17.21 -16.60 -0.27
CA LYS A 189 -16.49 -17.86 -0.05
C LYS A 189 -15.09 -17.65 0.54
N ASP A 190 -14.49 -16.48 0.30
CA ASP A 190 -13.14 -16.15 0.73
C ASP A 190 -13.04 -15.50 2.11
N LYS A 191 -14.16 -15.12 2.74
CA LYS A 191 -14.21 -14.54 4.09
C LYS A 191 -13.36 -15.31 5.11
N ARG A 192 -13.51 -16.64 5.15
CA ARG A 192 -12.78 -17.51 6.08
C ARG A 192 -11.27 -17.51 5.80
N ARG A 193 -10.87 -17.48 4.53
CA ARG A 193 -9.46 -17.49 4.11
C ARG A 193 -8.81 -16.15 4.43
N LEU A 194 -9.50 -15.05 4.15
CA LEU A 194 -9.10 -13.70 4.52
C LEU A 194 -8.90 -13.56 6.04
N ASN A 195 -9.88 -13.98 6.85
CA ASN A 195 -9.78 -13.90 8.31
C ASN A 195 -8.57 -14.68 8.86
N ARG A 196 -8.29 -15.88 8.32
CA ARG A 196 -7.09 -16.65 8.68
C ARG A 196 -5.80 -15.97 8.24
N ALA A 197 -5.77 -15.38 7.05
CA ALA A 197 -4.60 -14.67 6.53
C ALA A 197 -4.24 -13.47 7.41
N ILE A 198 -5.25 -12.69 7.80
CA ILE A 198 -5.11 -11.55 8.70
C ILE A 198 -4.67 -12.01 10.10
N GLN A 199 -5.30 -13.03 10.68
CA GLN A 199 -4.90 -13.59 11.98
C GLN A 199 -3.45 -14.09 11.98
N LYS A 200 -3.02 -14.77 10.92
CA LYS A 200 -1.62 -15.20 10.78
C LYS A 200 -0.68 -14.01 10.68
N HIS A 201 -1.06 -12.98 9.92
CA HIS A 201 -0.27 -11.75 9.83
C HIS A 201 -0.11 -11.10 11.22
N PHE A 202 -1.19 -10.99 12.00
CA PHE A 202 -1.18 -10.50 13.39
C PHE A 202 -0.26 -11.31 14.33
N VAL A 203 -0.29 -12.64 14.22
CA VAL A 203 0.55 -13.50 15.07
C VAL A 203 2.01 -13.42 14.67
N MET A 204 2.30 -13.38 13.37
CA MET A 204 3.67 -13.29 12.84
C MET A 204 4.31 -11.94 13.08
N SER A 205 3.54 -10.84 13.09
CA SER A 205 4.08 -9.50 13.37
C SER A 205 4.50 -9.32 14.83
N GLY A 206 4.13 -10.23 15.73
CA GLY A 206 4.44 -10.15 17.16
C GLY A 206 3.79 -8.94 17.84
N LYS A 207 3.52 -9.01 19.14
CA LYS A 207 3.21 -7.81 19.94
C LYS A 207 4.46 -6.96 20.22
N THR A 208 5.42 -6.91 19.29
CA THR A 208 6.52 -5.96 19.35
C THR A 208 6.00 -4.64 18.81
N THR A 209 5.44 -3.88 19.74
CA THR A 209 4.94 -2.52 19.60
C THR A 209 6.00 -1.65 18.92
N ASN A 210 5.83 -1.37 17.62
CA ASN A 210 6.33 -0.19 16.89
C ASN A 210 6.06 -0.24 15.37
N ASP A 211 5.45 -1.30 14.82
CA ASP A 211 5.09 -1.30 13.40
C ASP A 211 3.85 -0.43 13.14
N ILE A 212 4.09 0.78 12.63
CA ILE A 212 3.06 1.75 12.26
C ILE A 212 2.20 1.29 11.07
N TYR A 213 2.61 0.24 10.33
CA TYR A 213 1.87 -0.30 9.17
C TYR A 213 1.13 -1.59 9.46
N HIS A 214 0.87 -1.88 10.72
CA HIS A 214 0.06 -3.01 11.12
C HIS A 214 -1.41 -2.82 10.67
N ILE A 215 -1.91 -3.70 9.80
CA ILE A 215 -3.29 -3.66 9.28
C ILE A 215 -4.27 -4.15 10.35
N GLU A 216 -5.14 -3.28 10.81
CA GLU A 216 -6.34 -3.59 11.58
C GLU A 216 -7.55 -3.71 10.65
N TYR A 217 -8.59 -4.41 11.12
CA TYR A 217 -9.88 -4.40 10.43
C TYR A 217 -11.04 -4.28 11.41
N PHE A 218 -12.04 -3.52 10.99
CA PHE A 218 -13.34 -3.48 11.63
C PHE A 218 -14.31 -4.34 10.83
N ARG A 219 -15.01 -5.23 11.53
CA ARG A 219 -16.12 -6.03 10.97
C ARG A 219 -17.40 -5.62 11.66
N ARG A 220 -18.43 -5.26 10.88
CA ARG A 220 -19.77 -5.02 11.42
C ARG A 220 -20.80 -5.82 10.65
N TRP A 221 -21.65 -6.52 11.41
CA TRP A 221 -22.95 -6.96 10.94
C TRP A 221 -23.87 -5.75 10.94
N ASP A 222 -24.43 -5.41 9.78
CA ASP A 222 -25.51 -4.45 9.67
C ASP A 222 -26.84 -5.22 9.78
N PRO A 223 -27.53 -5.19 10.93
CA PRO A 223 -28.77 -5.95 11.11
C PRO A 223 -29.89 -5.46 10.19
N ASP A 224 -29.91 -4.17 9.86
CA ASP A 224 -30.93 -3.57 9.01
C ASP A 224 -30.72 -3.97 7.54
N LYS A 225 -29.46 -4.18 7.15
CA LYS A 225 -29.12 -4.58 5.78
C LYS A 225 -28.80 -6.05 5.61
N SER A 226 -28.75 -6.82 6.70
CA SER A 226 -28.47 -8.27 6.74
C SER A 226 -27.15 -8.67 6.03
N PHE A 227 -26.11 -7.85 6.14
CA PHE A 227 -24.78 -8.16 5.58
C PHE A 227 -23.62 -7.73 6.48
N GLU A 228 -22.42 -8.26 6.18
CA GLU A 228 -21.17 -7.82 6.79
C GLU A 228 -20.35 -6.99 5.82
N TYR A 229 -19.77 -5.89 6.30
CA TYR A 229 -18.72 -5.16 5.58
C TYR A 229 -17.49 -5.01 6.45
N TYR A 230 -16.34 -4.91 5.79
CA TYR A 230 -15.04 -4.91 6.43
C TYR A 230 -14.33 -3.61 6.07
N LYS A 231 -13.81 -2.91 7.07
CA LYS A 231 -12.94 -1.74 6.87
C LYS A 231 -11.54 -2.08 7.31
N PHE A 232 -10.57 -1.98 6.42
CA PHE A 232 -9.15 -2.20 6.72
C PHE A 232 -8.44 -0.87 6.85
N TYR A 233 -7.60 -0.69 7.85
CA TYR A 233 -6.85 0.54 8.10
C TYR A 233 -5.57 0.21 8.88
N PHE A 234 -4.64 1.15 8.99
CA PHE A 234 -3.49 0.94 9.86
C PHE A 234 -3.86 1.18 11.32
N SER A 235 -3.21 0.45 12.22
CA SER A 235 -3.34 0.67 13.68
C SER A 235 -2.94 2.10 14.08
N SER A 236 -2.03 2.72 13.34
CA SER A 236 -1.59 4.11 13.51
C SER A 236 -2.54 5.16 12.91
N SER A 237 -3.53 4.75 12.11
CA SER A 237 -4.49 5.66 11.50
C SER A 237 -5.32 6.43 12.54
N LEU A 238 -5.84 7.59 12.15
CA LEU A 238 -6.60 8.45 13.05
C LEU A 238 -8.08 8.06 13.07
N LYS A 239 -8.70 8.12 14.25
CA LYS A 239 -10.15 8.04 14.40
C LYS A 239 -10.72 9.46 14.27
N LEU A 240 -11.25 9.77 13.09
CA LEU A 240 -11.75 11.11 12.74
C LEU A 240 -13.27 11.26 12.87
N SER A 241 -13.98 10.18 13.21
CA SER A 241 -15.43 10.16 13.37
C SER A 241 -15.85 9.42 14.65
N SER A 242 -17.15 9.42 14.96
CA SER A 242 -17.73 8.68 16.08
C SER A 242 -17.71 7.16 15.88
N ASN A 243 -17.49 6.69 14.65
CA ASN A 243 -17.45 5.28 14.32
C ASN A 243 -16.25 4.56 14.93
N ASN A 244 -16.28 3.22 14.97
CA ASN A 244 -15.25 2.41 15.61
C ASN A 244 -14.06 2.05 14.71
N TRP A 245 -13.98 2.63 13.51
CA TRP A 245 -12.88 2.48 12.58
C TRP A 245 -12.04 3.76 12.48
N LYS A 246 -10.84 3.62 11.90
CA LYS A 246 -9.91 4.72 11.64
C LYS A 246 -9.85 5.01 10.14
N TRP A 247 -9.42 6.20 9.77
CA TRP A 247 -9.24 6.65 8.39
C TRP A 247 -7.77 7.07 8.17
N PRO A 248 -7.17 6.86 6.99
CA PRO A 248 -7.73 6.24 5.77
C PRO A 248 -8.00 4.73 5.88
N PHE A 249 -8.96 4.23 5.11
CA PHE A 249 -9.34 2.83 5.08
C PHE A 249 -9.60 2.28 3.66
N ILE A 250 -9.62 0.95 3.55
CA ILE A 250 -10.22 0.20 2.44
C ILE A 250 -11.56 -0.34 2.90
N ASP A 251 -12.62 -0.04 2.17
CA ASP A 251 -13.89 -0.74 2.22
C ASP A 251 -13.82 -2.03 1.40
N LEU A 252 -14.11 -3.15 2.07
CA LEU A 252 -14.21 -4.46 1.44
C LEU A 252 -15.67 -4.93 1.48
N ILE A 253 -16.23 -5.00 0.28
CA ILE A 253 -17.58 -5.49 0.00
C ILE A 253 -17.48 -6.93 -0.48
N PHE A 254 -18.49 -7.75 -0.17
CA PHE A 254 -18.55 -9.12 -0.65
C PHE A 254 -19.58 -9.31 -1.76
N TYR A 255 -19.37 -10.32 -2.59
CA TYR A 255 -20.35 -10.75 -3.59
C TYR A 255 -20.73 -12.22 -3.43
N HIS A 256 -21.98 -12.50 -3.75
CA HIS A 256 -22.48 -13.83 -4.05
C HIS A 256 -22.50 -14.03 -5.57
N GLU A 257 -22.53 -15.28 -5.99
CA GLU A 257 -22.50 -15.62 -7.41
C GLU A 257 -23.29 -16.89 -7.69
N ASN A 258 -23.77 -16.98 -8.92
CA ASN A 258 -24.22 -18.23 -9.53
C ASN A 258 -23.31 -18.56 -10.73
N ARG A 259 -23.80 -19.41 -11.65
CA ARG A 259 -23.05 -19.83 -12.82
C ARG A 259 -22.68 -18.66 -13.75
N THR A 260 -23.52 -17.64 -13.85
CA THR A 260 -23.43 -16.60 -14.89
C THR A 260 -23.34 -15.18 -14.37
N HIS A 261 -23.76 -14.92 -13.13
CA HIS A 261 -23.83 -13.58 -12.55
C HIS A 261 -23.27 -13.53 -11.12
N LEU A 262 -22.90 -12.33 -10.69
CA LEU A 262 -22.63 -11.97 -9.30
C LEU A 262 -23.50 -10.79 -8.87
N TRP A 263 -23.67 -10.63 -7.56
CA TRP A 263 -24.40 -9.53 -6.95
C TRP A 263 -23.76 -9.19 -5.60
N HIS A 264 -23.77 -7.91 -5.25
CA HIS A 264 -23.16 -7.46 -4.00
C HIS A 264 -24.00 -7.93 -2.81
N GLU A 265 -23.34 -8.38 -1.75
CA GLU A 265 -23.96 -8.78 -0.49
C GLU A 265 -24.69 -7.58 0.15
N ASN A 266 -24.20 -6.36 -0.08
CA ASN A 266 -24.84 -5.13 0.41
C ASN A 266 -25.93 -4.55 -0.49
N ASN A 267 -26.06 -5.05 -1.72
CA ASN A 267 -27.00 -4.53 -2.68
C ASN A 267 -27.37 -5.58 -3.74
N PHE A 268 -28.41 -6.35 -3.43
CA PHE A 268 -28.94 -7.40 -4.32
C PHE A 268 -29.65 -6.84 -5.57
N GLN A 269 -29.84 -5.52 -5.69
CA GLN A 269 -30.50 -4.92 -6.85
C GLN A 269 -29.62 -4.93 -8.10
N PHE A 270 -28.30 -4.94 -7.93
CA PHE A 270 -27.36 -4.94 -9.05
C PHE A 270 -26.89 -6.36 -9.34
N THR A 271 -27.22 -6.82 -10.55
CA THR A 271 -26.81 -8.13 -11.05
C THR A 271 -25.78 -7.91 -12.15
N ILE A 272 -24.57 -8.45 -11.94
CA ILE A 272 -23.42 -8.21 -12.79
C ILE A 272 -23.05 -9.51 -13.51
N LYS A 273 -22.93 -9.47 -14.84
CA LYS A 273 -22.52 -10.65 -15.61
C LYS A 273 -21.08 -11.02 -15.28
N LYS A 274 -20.83 -12.30 -14.98
CA LYS A 274 -19.46 -12.79 -14.75
C LYS A 274 -18.55 -12.59 -15.95
N SER A 275 -19.11 -12.56 -17.17
CA SER A 275 -18.38 -12.24 -18.40
C SER A 275 -17.91 -10.78 -18.49
N TYR A 276 -18.37 -9.86 -17.64
CA TYR A 276 -17.78 -8.52 -17.53
C TYR A 276 -16.63 -8.47 -16.52
N ILE A 277 -16.59 -9.43 -15.61
CA ILE A 277 -15.66 -9.47 -14.50
C ILE A 277 -14.45 -10.33 -14.83
N PHE A 278 -14.70 -11.58 -15.25
CA PHE A 278 -13.70 -12.64 -15.32
C PHE A 278 -13.31 -13.00 -16.76
N PRO A 279 -12.03 -13.33 -17.01
CA PRO A 279 -10.92 -13.32 -16.05
C PRO A 279 -10.59 -11.91 -15.56
N LEU A 280 -10.08 -11.78 -14.33
CA LEU A 280 -9.60 -10.49 -13.86
C LEU A 280 -8.36 -10.08 -14.67
N ILE A 281 -8.26 -8.79 -14.94
CA ILE A 281 -7.09 -8.16 -15.57
C ILE A 281 -6.38 -7.26 -14.56
N LEU A 282 -5.13 -6.90 -14.86
CA LEU A 282 -4.41 -5.90 -14.10
C LEU A 282 -4.64 -4.50 -14.70
N ARG A 283 -4.96 -3.53 -13.84
CA ARG A 283 -5.08 -2.12 -14.21
C ARG A 283 -4.26 -1.24 -13.28
N PRO A 284 -3.79 -0.08 -13.78
CA PRO A 284 -3.01 0.87 -12.99
C PRO A 284 -3.88 1.57 -11.94
N LEU A 285 -3.37 1.71 -10.72
CA LEU A 285 -3.88 2.61 -9.69
C LEU A 285 -2.68 3.19 -8.92
N GLY A 286 -2.38 4.47 -9.15
CA GLY A 286 -1.13 5.08 -8.73
C GLY A 286 0.06 4.32 -9.33
N ARG A 287 0.93 3.81 -8.47
CA ARG A 287 2.09 3.00 -8.86
C ARG A 287 1.83 1.50 -8.92
N LEU A 288 0.62 1.06 -8.61
CA LEU A 288 0.28 -0.35 -8.43
C LEU A 288 -0.45 -0.91 -9.66
N TRP A 289 -0.19 -2.19 -9.96
CA TRP A 289 -1.03 -2.99 -10.85
C TRP A 289 -1.96 -3.86 -10.02
N LEU A 290 -3.24 -3.48 -10.00
CA LEU A 290 -4.24 -4.11 -9.15
C LEU A 290 -5.30 -4.86 -9.97
N PRO A 291 -5.94 -5.90 -9.40
CA PRO A 291 -6.94 -6.68 -10.11
C PRO A 291 -8.20 -5.86 -10.36
N ALA A 292 -8.75 -5.97 -11.56
CA ALA A 292 -9.95 -5.28 -11.99
C ALA A 292 -10.82 -6.19 -12.88
N PRO A 293 -12.12 -5.90 -13.02
CA PRO A 293 -12.96 -6.48 -14.06
C PRO A 293 -12.34 -6.35 -15.45
N GLN A 294 -12.43 -7.39 -16.29
CA GLN A 294 -11.99 -7.29 -17.69
C GLN A 294 -12.75 -6.24 -18.50
N SER A 295 -14.00 -5.96 -18.12
CA SER A 295 -14.81 -4.89 -18.70
C SER A 295 -15.26 -3.92 -17.59
N PRO A 296 -14.45 -2.88 -17.29
CA PRO A 296 -14.85 -1.83 -16.36
C PRO A 296 -16.18 -1.17 -16.76
N LEU A 297 -16.38 -0.88 -18.04
CA LEU A 297 -17.63 -0.33 -18.55
C LEU A 297 -18.82 -1.29 -18.33
N GLY A 298 -18.65 -2.58 -18.58
CA GLY A 298 -19.69 -3.57 -18.32
C GLY A 298 -20.05 -3.68 -16.83
N TYR A 299 -19.06 -3.52 -15.93
CA TYR A 299 -19.31 -3.38 -14.50
C TYR A 299 -20.14 -2.12 -14.21
N PHE A 300 -19.69 -0.94 -14.66
CA PHE A 300 -20.36 0.34 -14.42
C PHE A 300 -21.81 0.35 -14.93
N ASP A 301 -22.06 -0.18 -16.13
CA ASP A 301 -23.40 -0.32 -16.70
C ASP A 301 -24.30 -1.19 -15.79
N SER A 302 -23.74 -2.25 -15.21
CA SER A 302 -24.49 -3.17 -14.33
C SER A 302 -24.88 -2.55 -13.00
N VAL A 303 -24.10 -1.59 -12.50
CA VAL A 303 -24.37 -0.86 -11.25
C VAL A 303 -25.00 0.53 -11.49
N LYS A 304 -25.46 0.80 -12.73
CA LYS A 304 -26.07 2.07 -13.16
C LYS A 304 -25.17 3.29 -12.96
N TYR A 305 -23.87 3.07 -13.05
CA TYR A 305 -22.87 4.13 -13.00
C TYR A 305 -22.62 4.63 -14.44
N LEU A 306 -23.45 5.57 -14.87
CA LEU A 306 -23.48 6.03 -16.28
C LEU A 306 -22.52 7.20 -16.53
N ASN A 307 -22.24 7.47 -17.82
CA ASN A 307 -21.47 8.62 -18.29
C ASN A 307 -20.06 8.79 -17.67
N VAL A 308 -19.44 7.68 -17.27
CA VAL A 308 -18.16 7.66 -16.54
C VAL A 308 -16.95 8.25 -17.27
N ASP A 309 -17.05 8.64 -18.54
CA ASP A 309 -15.98 9.37 -19.25
C ASP A 309 -16.30 10.86 -19.43
N ARG A 310 -17.55 11.28 -19.20
CA ARG A 310 -18.04 12.64 -19.47
C ARG A 310 -18.42 13.40 -18.21
N GLU A 311 -18.96 12.69 -17.22
CA GLU A 311 -19.47 13.28 -15.98
C GLU A 311 -18.50 13.05 -14.82
N CYS A 312 -18.04 14.16 -14.26
CA CYS A 312 -17.20 14.21 -13.07
C CYS A 312 -18.11 14.66 -11.94
N PHE A 313 -18.40 13.74 -11.04
CA PHE A 313 -19.31 13.98 -9.93
C PHE A 313 -18.69 13.49 -8.62
N SER A 314 -18.97 14.21 -7.54
CA SER A 314 -18.63 13.81 -6.18
C SER A 314 -19.81 13.09 -5.54
N GLN A 315 -19.52 12.09 -4.72
CA GLN A 315 -20.52 11.46 -3.86
C GLN A 315 -21.03 12.43 -2.78
N ASN A 316 -22.17 12.12 -2.15
CA ASN A 316 -22.78 12.94 -1.09
C ASN A 316 -22.25 12.61 0.31
N TRP A 317 -21.25 11.74 0.40
CA TRP A 317 -20.68 11.30 1.67
C TRP A 317 -19.18 11.60 1.71
N SER A 318 -18.69 12.10 2.85
CA SER A 318 -17.27 12.10 3.16
C SER A 318 -16.97 10.94 4.08
N HIS A 319 -16.19 9.98 3.61
CA HIS A 319 -15.73 8.83 4.39
C HIS A 319 -14.70 9.24 5.45
N LYS A 320 -13.93 10.30 5.19
CA LYS A 320 -12.97 10.87 6.14
C LYS A 320 -13.63 11.33 7.44
N TYR A 321 -14.78 11.99 7.34
CA TYR A 321 -15.49 12.57 8.49
C TYR A 321 -16.79 11.83 8.84
N GLU A 322 -17.22 10.88 8.01
CA GLU A 322 -18.47 10.12 8.14
C GLU A 322 -19.70 11.04 8.25
N GLN A 323 -19.79 11.98 7.30
CA GLN A 323 -20.87 12.97 7.25
C GLN A 323 -21.28 13.29 5.81
N LEU A 324 -22.48 13.86 5.67
CA LEU A 324 -22.97 14.35 4.38
C LEU A 324 -22.11 15.49 3.85
N LYS A 325 -21.88 15.49 2.54
CA LYS A 325 -21.27 16.58 1.78
C LYS A 325 -22.14 16.92 0.56
N GLU A 326 -21.96 18.11 0.01
CA GLU A 326 -22.68 18.51 -1.20
C GLU A 326 -22.28 17.66 -2.41
N ASN A 327 -23.28 17.28 -3.20
CA ASN A 327 -23.07 16.67 -4.50
C ASN A 327 -22.68 17.74 -5.51
N LEU A 328 -21.55 17.54 -6.17
CA LEU A 328 -21.09 18.38 -7.26
C LEU A 328 -21.02 17.53 -8.52
N MET A 329 -21.46 18.08 -9.64
CA MET A 329 -21.39 17.41 -10.94
C MET A 329 -21.00 18.43 -12.01
N MET A 330 -20.08 18.05 -12.88
CA MET A 330 -19.71 18.83 -14.05
C MET A 330 -19.18 17.97 -15.19
N ASN A 331 -19.12 18.57 -16.37
CA ASN A 331 -18.41 17.96 -17.49
C ASN A 331 -16.91 17.84 -17.19
N CYS A 332 -16.37 16.63 -17.30
CA CYS A 332 -14.97 16.31 -17.05
C CYS A 332 -13.98 17.08 -17.92
N ASP A 333 -14.36 17.54 -19.12
CA ASP A 333 -13.50 18.36 -19.99
C ASP A 333 -13.01 19.64 -19.30
N ARG A 334 -13.83 20.19 -18.38
CA ARG A 334 -13.46 21.35 -17.57
C ARG A 334 -12.33 21.07 -16.59
N LEU A 335 -11.96 19.81 -16.38
CA LEU A 335 -10.97 19.39 -15.39
C LEU A 335 -9.69 18.81 -16.02
N LYS A 336 -9.68 18.52 -17.33
CA LYS A 336 -8.54 17.90 -18.03
C LYS A 336 -7.25 18.73 -18.06
N HIS A 337 -7.36 20.03 -17.74
CA HIS A 337 -6.21 20.92 -17.62
C HIS A 337 -5.61 20.95 -16.20
N ILE A 338 -6.34 20.42 -15.20
CA ILE A 338 -5.95 20.40 -13.78
C ILE A 338 -5.58 18.98 -13.35
N TYR A 339 -6.46 18.02 -13.66
CA TYR A 339 -6.29 16.63 -13.31
C TYR A 339 -5.90 15.80 -14.53
N PRO A 340 -5.06 14.77 -14.36
CA PRO A 340 -4.79 13.80 -15.40
C PRO A 340 -6.00 12.95 -15.73
N PHE A 341 -6.24 12.74 -17.02
CA PHE A 341 -7.26 11.85 -17.55
C PHE A 341 -6.65 10.88 -18.53
N VAL A 342 -7.21 9.68 -18.55
CA VAL A 342 -6.83 8.62 -19.48
C VAL A 342 -7.51 8.84 -20.82
N THR A 343 -6.71 8.76 -21.87
CA THR A 343 -7.15 8.61 -23.25
C THR A 343 -6.80 7.21 -23.72
N ARG A 344 -7.62 6.62 -24.59
CA ARG A 344 -7.49 5.20 -24.94
C ARG A 344 -7.47 5.00 -26.45
N ASN A 345 -6.59 4.12 -26.89
CA ASN A 345 -6.60 3.55 -28.23
C ASN A 345 -6.64 2.02 -28.10
N CYS A 346 -7.85 1.46 -28.24
CA CYS A 346 -8.08 0.04 -28.01
C CYS A 346 -8.18 -0.74 -29.32
N THR A 347 -7.59 -1.93 -29.32
CA THR A 347 -7.81 -2.98 -30.33
C THR A 347 -8.66 -4.11 -29.73
N LYS A 348 -8.91 -5.18 -30.50
CA LYS A 348 -9.59 -6.37 -29.96
C LYS A 348 -8.78 -7.14 -28.90
N VAL A 349 -7.46 -6.94 -28.83
CA VAL A 349 -6.55 -7.78 -28.03
C VAL A 349 -5.93 -7.01 -26.87
N SER A 350 -5.67 -5.72 -27.06
CA SER A 350 -5.05 -4.85 -26.05
C SER A 350 -5.61 -3.44 -26.15
N CYS A 351 -5.54 -2.71 -25.05
CA CYS A 351 -5.79 -1.28 -25.05
C CYS A 351 -4.57 -0.50 -24.59
N GLN A 352 -4.10 0.42 -25.42
CA GLN A 352 -3.09 1.40 -25.03
C GLN A 352 -3.80 2.57 -24.38
N GLU A 353 -3.48 2.81 -23.11
CA GLU A 353 -4.04 3.90 -22.32
C GLU A 353 -2.94 4.94 -22.05
N SER A 354 -3.19 6.19 -22.43
CA SER A 354 -2.29 7.31 -22.20
C SER A 354 -2.89 8.24 -21.15
N LEU A 355 -2.23 8.35 -20.01
CA LEU A 355 -2.55 9.31 -18.96
C LEU A 355 -2.04 10.69 -19.39
N GLN A 356 -2.93 11.69 -19.45
CA GLN A 356 -2.62 13.01 -19.96
C GLN A 356 -3.14 14.11 -19.04
N VAL A 357 -2.36 15.19 -18.88
CA VAL A 357 -2.82 16.46 -18.31
C VAL A 357 -2.45 17.58 -19.25
N ASN A 358 -3.39 18.48 -19.53
CA ASN A 358 -3.18 19.58 -20.48
C ASN A 358 -2.59 19.10 -21.82
N LYS A 359 -3.11 17.97 -22.35
CA LYS A 359 -2.64 17.28 -23.58
C LYS A 359 -1.19 16.75 -23.55
N LYS A 360 -0.49 16.89 -22.42
CA LYS A 360 0.83 16.31 -22.22
C LYS A 360 0.69 14.90 -21.64
N VAL A 361 1.28 13.92 -22.30
CA VAL A 361 1.34 12.54 -21.81
C VAL A 361 2.25 12.48 -20.58
N ILE A 362 1.72 11.94 -19.48
CA ILE A 362 2.45 11.65 -18.24
C ILE A 362 2.97 10.21 -18.30
N HIS A 363 2.12 9.27 -18.70
CA HIS A 363 2.42 7.85 -18.69
C HIS A 363 1.59 7.12 -19.76
N ASN A 364 2.13 6.02 -20.28
CA ASN A 364 1.44 5.10 -21.16
C ASN A 364 1.41 3.71 -20.51
N ALA A 365 0.21 3.15 -20.35
CA ALA A 365 -0.03 1.80 -19.88
C ALA A 365 -0.58 0.94 -21.03
N ILE A 366 -0.12 -0.30 -21.12
CA ILE A 366 -0.72 -1.28 -22.04
C ILE A 366 -1.55 -2.24 -21.20
N ILE A 367 -2.86 -2.14 -21.32
CA ILE A 367 -3.81 -3.05 -20.69
C ILE A 367 -3.95 -4.27 -21.60
N LYS A 368 -3.44 -5.40 -21.14
CA LYS A 368 -3.57 -6.69 -21.82
C LYS A 368 -4.67 -7.52 -21.17
N ASN A 369 -5.33 -8.37 -21.95
CA ASN A 369 -6.18 -9.45 -21.43
C ASN A 369 -5.33 -10.60 -20.84
N ASP A 370 -4.23 -10.27 -20.17
CA ASP A 370 -3.38 -11.26 -19.50
C ASP A 370 -4.05 -11.62 -18.17
N GLN A 371 -4.39 -12.89 -18.02
CA GLN A 371 -5.17 -13.38 -16.89
C GLN A 371 -4.38 -13.24 -15.58
N TYR A 372 -4.94 -12.49 -14.62
CA TYR A 372 -4.31 -12.16 -13.33
C TYR A 372 -3.76 -13.37 -12.56
N TYR A 373 -4.45 -14.52 -12.60
CA TYR A 373 -4.06 -15.75 -11.88
C TYR A 373 -3.38 -16.82 -12.73
N ALA A 374 -3.34 -16.69 -14.07
CA ALA A 374 -2.77 -17.74 -14.91
C ALA A 374 -1.23 -17.70 -14.95
N ASN A 375 -0.61 -16.54 -14.71
CA ASN A 375 0.81 -16.32 -15.02
C ASN A 375 1.74 -16.04 -13.83
N LYS A 376 1.26 -15.89 -12.59
CA LYS A 376 2.11 -15.61 -11.41
C LYS A 376 2.21 -16.74 -10.38
N VAL A 377 1.71 -17.94 -10.71
CA VAL A 377 1.85 -19.15 -9.86
C VAL A 377 3.19 -19.87 -10.12
N SER A 378 3.97 -19.47 -11.12
CA SER A 378 5.23 -20.13 -11.50
C SER A 378 6.51 -19.47 -10.97
N LEU A 379 6.43 -18.35 -10.24
CA LEU A 379 7.61 -17.59 -9.76
C LEU A 379 7.48 -17.12 -8.30
N MET A 380 7.05 -18.00 -7.39
CA MET A 380 7.31 -17.86 -5.95
C MET A 380 7.64 -19.22 -5.34
#